data_AF-A0A0M3J6R5-F1
#
_entry.id   AF-A0A0M3J6R5-F1
#
_cell.length_a   1.000
_cell.length_b   1.000
_cell.length_c   1.000
_cell.angle_alpha   90.00
_cell.angle_beta   90.00
_cell.angle_gamma   90.00
#
_symmetry.space_group_name_H-M   'P 1'
#
loop_
_entity.id
_entity.type
_entity.pdbx_description
1 polymer ?
#
loop_
_entity_poly.entity_id
_entity_poly.type
_entity_poly.pdbx_seq_one_letter_code
_entity_poly.pdbx_strand_id
1 'polypeptide(L)'
;MLIKCGWFDVVGKDQQKKKISVAEYFKTNVGIALKFARLPLIIERCESGENYYPMELLVVCENQRVKQTQQSSEQIQAMISACAALPSDRKRQTSIMTQALKLDGATKNRWFDEYNVKITKNLALEGRVLPSPQIEYGRNVKTPVNPERVSPNNNSLGFVCLIPVECSNLET
;
A
#
# COMPACT_ATOMS: atom_id res chain seq x y z
N MET A 1 16.72 -23.76 -8.95
CA MET A 1 16.04 -24.12 -7.68
C MET A 1 16.31 -25.60 -7.43
N LEU A 2 17.42 -25.93 -6.78
CA LEU A 2 17.78 -27.32 -6.46
C LEU A 2 17.25 -27.60 -5.05
N ILE A 3 16.19 -28.40 -4.96
CA ILE A 3 15.69 -28.90 -3.69
C ILE A 3 16.62 -30.05 -3.30
N LYS A 4 17.66 -29.74 -2.52
CA LYS A 4 18.44 -30.77 -1.83
C LYS A 4 17.60 -31.28 -0.67
N CYS A 5 17.25 -32.55 -0.72
CA CYS A 5 16.77 -33.29 0.45
C CYS A 5 17.96 -33.42 1.41
N GLY A 6 18.11 -32.44 2.30
CA GLY A 6 19.20 -32.38 3.27
C GLY A 6 18.87 -33.19 4.52
N TRP A 7 19.83 -33.98 4.97
CA TRP A 7 19.88 -34.52 6.32
C TRP A 7 20.36 -33.40 7.25
N PHE A 8 19.76 -33.25 8.43
CA PHE A 8 20.17 -32.25 9.42
C PHE A 8 20.74 -32.92 10.68
N ASP A 9 21.73 -32.27 11.29
CA ASP A 9 22.39 -32.72 12.50
C ASP A 9 21.71 -32.08 13.72
N VAL A 10 20.96 -32.87 14.49
CA VAL A 10 20.39 -32.43 15.76
C VAL A 10 21.41 -32.73 16.87
N VAL A 11 21.83 -31.70 17.61
CA VAL A 11 22.65 -31.87 18.81
C VAL A 11 21.73 -32.29 19.96
N GLY A 12 21.74 -33.58 20.28
CA GLY A 12 21.04 -34.10 21.46
C GLY A 12 21.70 -33.65 22.77
N LYS A 13 20.97 -33.77 23.89
CA LYS A 13 21.45 -33.45 25.25
C LYS A 13 22.74 -34.19 25.65
N ASP A 14 23.13 -35.24 24.92
CA ASP A 14 24.28 -36.10 25.19
C ASP A 14 25.54 -35.78 24.35
N GLN A 15 25.66 -34.57 23.79
CA GLN A 15 26.78 -34.12 22.91
C GLN A 15 27.04 -34.97 21.64
N GLN A 16 26.27 -36.04 21.39
CA GLN A 16 26.35 -36.83 20.17
C GLN A 16 25.47 -36.22 19.07
N LYS A 17 26.11 -35.85 17.94
CA LYS A 17 25.42 -35.41 16.72
C LYS A 17 24.74 -36.62 16.06
N LYS A 18 23.41 -36.67 16.11
CA LYS A 18 22.61 -37.71 15.46
C LYS A 18 21.99 -37.13 14.18
N LYS A 19 22.22 -37.80 13.06
CA LYS A 19 21.52 -37.54 11.80
C LYS A 19 20.11 -38.11 11.91
N ILE A 20 19.11 -37.24 11.85
CA ILE A 20 17.70 -37.60 11.90
C ILE A 20 16.94 -36.84 10.81
N SER A 21 15.92 -37.47 10.23
CA SER A 21 15.04 -36.75 9.31
C SER A 21 14.16 -35.75 10.06
N VAL A 22 13.78 -34.65 9.39
CA VAL A 22 12.88 -33.66 9.98
C VAL A 22 11.53 -34.28 10.37
N ALA A 23 11.00 -35.19 9.54
CA ALA A 23 9.75 -35.90 9.84
C ALA A 23 9.84 -36.77 11.10
N GLU A 24 10.95 -37.50 11.28
CA GLU A 24 11.17 -38.30 12.50
C GLU A 24 11.39 -37.44 13.73
N TYR A 25 12.08 -36.30 13.59
CA TYR A 25 12.27 -35.34 14.68
C TYR A 25 10.93 -34.82 15.20
N PHE A 26 10.04 -34.34 14.32
CA PHE A 26 8.73 -33.84 14.73
C PHE A 26 7.83 -34.95 15.29
N LYS A 27 7.93 -36.16 14.74
CA LYS A 27 7.19 -37.33 15.26
C LYS A 27 7.64 -37.73 16.66
N THR A 28 8.95 -37.75 16.91
CA THR A 28 9.54 -38.30 18.16
C THR A 28 9.62 -37.25 19.27
N ASN A 29 10.02 -36.02 18.95
CA ASN A 29 10.28 -34.99 19.96
C ASN A 29 9.08 -34.08 20.21
N VAL A 30 8.28 -33.80 19.18
CA VAL A 30 7.13 -32.89 19.27
C VAL A 30 5.80 -33.68 19.31
N GLY A 31 5.82 -34.96 18.93
CA GLY A 31 4.61 -35.81 18.88
C GLY A 31 3.70 -35.51 17.68
N ILE A 32 4.19 -34.81 16.66
CA ILE A 32 3.42 -34.39 15.50
C ILE A 32 3.80 -35.27 14.29
N ALA A 33 2.83 -36.00 13.75
CA ALA A 33 3.00 -36.73 12.51
C ALA A 33 2.69 -35.82 11.30
N LEU A 34 3.73 -35.45 10.54
CA LEU A 34 3.57 -34.65 9.32
C LEU A 34 2.74 -35.41 8.28
N LYS A 35 1.69 -34.78 7.75
CA LYS A 35 0.83 -35.39 6.72
C LYS A 35 1.51 -35.34 5.35
N PHE A 36 2.25 -34.27 5.09
CA PHE A 36 2.84 -33.98 3.79
C PHE A 36 4.38 -33.97 3.83
N ALA A 37 4.98 -35.09 4.23
CA ALA A 37 6.44 -35.22 4.37
C ALA A 37 7.24 -35.05 3.06
N ARG A 38 6.59 -35.02 1.89
CA ARG A 38 7.23 -34.81 0.58
C ARG A 38 7.29 -33.34 0.15
N LEU A 39 6.64 -32.43 0.87
CA LEU A 39 6.70 -31.01 0.57
C LEU A 39 8.08 -30.44 0.88
N PRO A 40 8.52 -29.38 0.17
CA PRO A 40 9.77 -28.72 0.49
C PRO A 40 9.75 -28.14 1.91
N LEU A 41 10.93 -28.06 2.51
CA LEU A 41 11.14 -27.45 3.81
C LEU A 41 11.51 -25.97 3.63
N ILE A 42 11.12 -25.15 4.61
CA ILE A 42 11.55 -23.76 4.72
C ILE A 42 12.86 -23.75 5.51
N ILE A 43 13.85 -23.05 4.96
CA ILE A 43 15.18 -22.93 5.57
C ILE A 43 15.36 -21.50 6.06
N GLU A 44 15.60 -21.38 7.35
CA GLU A 44 16.10 -20.14 7.95
C GLU A 44 17.63 -20.22 8.02
N ARG A 45 18.31 -19.23 7.43
CA ARG A 45 19.76 -19.13 7.50
C ARG A 45 20.13 -18.24 8.68
N CYS A 46 20.68 -18.84 9.72
CA CYS A 46 21.23 -18.15 10.88
C CYS A 46 22.76 -18.18 10.84
N GLU A 47 23.41 -17.27 11.57
CA GLU A 47 24.88 -17.24 11.68
C GLU A 47 25.43 -18.53 12.31
N SER A 48 24.67 -19.14 13.23
CA SER A 48 25.02 -20.38 13.92
C SER A 48 24.70 -21.66 13.12
N GLY A 49 24.09 -21.54 11.93
CA GLY A 49 23.69 -22.69 11.10
C GLY A 49 22.35 -22.52 10.40
N GLU A 50 21.92 -23.56 9.70
CA GLU A 50 20.63 -23.59 8.99
C GLU A 50 19.57 -24.29 9.83
N ASN A 51 18.40 -23.65 10.01
CA ASN A 51 17.24 -24.26 10.66
C ASN A 51 16.23 -24.70 9.60
N TYR A 52 15.59 -25.86 9.82
CA TYR A 52 14.68 -26.49 8.86
C TYR A 52 13.28 -26.61 9.45
N TYR A 53 12.28 -26.05 8.75
CA TYR A 53 10.89 -26.03 9.19
C TYR A 53 9.96 -26.64 8.14
N PRO A 54 9.04 -27.54 8.52
CA PRO A 54 8.04 -28.07 7.60
C PRO A 54 6.98 -26.99 7.29
N MET A 55 6.62 -26.85 6.01
CA MET A 55 5.62 -25.86 5.57
C MET A 55 4.24 -26.02 6.22
N GLU A 56 3.87 -27.25 6.62
CA GLU A 56 2.58 -27.53 7.27
C GLU A 56 2.42 -26.81 8.63
N LEU A 57 3.53 -26.57 9.33
CA LEU A 57 3.51 -25.98 10.68
C LEU A 57 3.73 -24.47 10.68
N LEU A 58 3.99 -23.87 9.52
CA LEU A 58 4.31 -22.45 9.40
C LEU A 58 3.09 -21.65 8.96
N VAL A 59 2.94 -20.48 9.57
CA VAL A 59 1.91 -19.49 9.24
C VAL A 59 2.59 -18.18 8.92
N VAL A 60 2.09 -17.47 7.90
CA VAL A 60 2.58 -16.13 7.57
C VAL A 60 2.10 -15.17 8.66
N CYS A 61 3.03 -14.47 9.32
CA CYS A 61 2.63 -13.50 10.33
C CYS A 61 1.80 -12.37 9.70
N GLU A 62 0.83 -11.89 10.45
CA GLU A 62 -0.03 -10.80 10.03
C GLU A 62 0.76 -9.49 9.87
N ASN A 63 0.19 -8.54 9.13
CA ASN A 63 0.71 -7.17 8.97
C ASN A 63 2.10 -7.05 8.33
N GLN A 64 2.53 -8.05 7.56
CA GLN A 64 3.75 -7.97 6.77
C GLN A 64 3.52 -7.19 5.47
N ARG A 65 4.31 -6.14 5.25
CA ARG A 65 4.28 -5.39 3.98
C ARG A 65 4.94 -6.19 2.86
N VAL A 66 4.18 -6.45 1.80
CA VAL A 66 4.69 -7.05 0.56
C VAL A 66 5.65 -6.05 -0.11
N LYS A 67 6.91 -6.47 -0.31
CA LYS A 67 7.96 -5.66 -0.96
C LYS A 67 8.06 -5.89 -2.47
N GLN A 68 7.28 -6.82 -3.00
CA GLN A 68 7.30 -7.14 -4.42
C GLN A 68 6.88 -5.91 -5.24
N THR A 69 7.83 -5.36 -6.00
CA THR A 69 7.63 -4.13 -6.79
C THR A 69 6.61 -4.30 -7.91
N GLN A 70 6.50 -5.52 -8.47
CA GLN A 70 5.57 -5.82 -9.57
C GLN A 70 4.42 -6.70 -9.06
N GLN A 71 3.22 -6.13 -9.08
CA GLN A 71 1.96 -6.84 -8.84
C GLN A 71 1.41 -7.32 -10.19
N SER A 72 0.60 -8.38 -10.19
CA SER A 72 -0.14 -8.81 -11.38
C SER A 72 -1.10 -7.71 -11.84
N SER A 73 -1.38 -7.62 -13.15
CA SER A 73 -2.35 -6.65 -13.70
C SER A 73 -3.72 -6.75 -13.01
N GLU A 74 -4.17 -7.98 -12.73
CA GLU A 74 -5.42 -8.25 -12.00
C GLU A 74 -5.39 -7.70 -10.57
N GLN A 75 -4.26 -7.87 -9.86
CA GLN A 75 -4.08 -7.35 -8.51
C GLN A 75 -4.07 -5.82 -8.50
N ILE A 76 -3.41 -5.21 -9.49
CA ILE A 76 -3.36 -3.75 -9.65
C ILE A 76 -4.78 -3.22 -9.91
N GLN A 77 -5.54 -3.84 -10.81
CA GLN A 77 -6.90 -3.41 -11.13
C GLN A 77 -7.84 -3.50 -9.92
N ALA A 78 -7.77 -4.61 -9.18
CA ALA A 78 -8.52 -4.78 -7.93
C ALA A 78 -8.13 -3.72 -6.89
N MET A 79 -6.83 -3.44 -6.74
CA MET A 79 -6.31 -2.41 -5.82
C MET A 79 -6.77 -1.00 -6.22
N ILE A 80 -6.67 -0.63 -7.50
CA ILE A 80 -7.15 0.67 -8.00
C ILE A 80 -8.64 0.83 -7.71
N SER A 81 -9.43 -0.21 -8.00
CA SER A 81 -10.88 -0.19 -7.79
C SER A 81 -11.23 -0.06 -6.30
N ALA A 82 -10.48 -0.72 -5.43
CA ALA A 82 -10.67 -0.63 -3.98
C ALA A 82 -10.21 0.73 -3.39
N CYS A 83 -9.19 1.36 -3.96
CA CYS A 83 -8.64 2.64 -3.48
C CYS A 83 -9.30 3.88 -4.13
N ALA A 84 -9.98 3.71 -5.26
CA ALA A 84 -10.76 4.76 -5.90
C ALA A 84 -11.95 5.11 -5.01
N ALA A 85 -12.01 6.37 -4.54
CA ALA A 85 -13.10 6.84 -3.70
C ALA A 85 -13.40 8.29 -4.03
N LEU A 86 -14.68 8.66 -3.99
CA LEU A 86 -15.14 10.02 -4.25
C LEU A 86 -14.59 10.98 -3.18
N PRO A 87 -14.39 12.27 -3.50
CA PRO A 87 -13.88 13.24 -2.53
C PRO A 87 -14.73 13.35 -1.26
N SER A 88 -16.05 13.25 -1.37
CA SER A 88 -16.98 13.21 -0.22
C SER A 88 -16.71 12.02 0.69
N ASP A 89 -16.57 10.83 0.11
CA ASP A 89 -16.34 9.59 0.85
C ASP A 89 -14.95 9.59 1.48
N ARG A 90 -13.93 10.05 0.74
CA ARG A 90 -12.57 10.20 1.28
C ARG A 90 -12.54 11.15 2.46
N LYS A 91 -13.22 12.31 2.39
CA LYS A 91 -13.33 13.25 3.52
C LYS A 91 -13.95 12.58 4.73
N ARG A 92 -15.04 11.82 4.54
CA ARG A 92 -15.71 11.09 5.62
C ARG A 92 -14.82 10.01 6.23
N GLN A 93 -14.18 9.18 5.40
CA GLN A 93 -13.26 8.12 5.85
C GLN A 93 -12.09 8.68 6.65
N THR A 94 -11.46 9.75 6.15
CA THR A 94 -10.39 10.45 6.88
C THR A 94 -10.90 10.94 8.23
N SER A 95 -12.06 11.59 8.29
CA SER A 95 -12.64 12.06 9.55
C SER A 95 -12.88 10.93 10.56
N ILE A 96 -13.43 9.80 10.12
CA ILE A 96 -13.65 8.62 10.96
C ILE A 96 -12.31 8.05 11.46
N MET A 97 -11.31 7.94 10.58
CA MET A 97 -9.99 7.42 10.96
C MET A 97 -9.27 8.35 11.94
N THR A 98 -9.34 9.67 11.72
CA THR A 98 -8.80 10.68 12.65
C THR A 98 -9.44 10.57 14.03
N GLN A 99 -10.76 10.35 14.10
CA GLN A 99 -11.47 10.13 15.37
C GLN A 99 -11.05 8.81 16.03
N ALA A 100 -10.99 7.70 15.27
CA ALA A 100 -10.57 6.40 15.79
C ALA A 100 -9.14 6.42 16.38
N LEU A 101 -8.25 7.19 15.76
CA LEU A 101 -6.87 7.40 16.22
C LEU A 101 -6.75 8.45 17.33
N LYS A 102 -7.85 9.07 17.79
CA LYS A 102 -7.86 10.15 18.79
C LYS A 102 -6.97 11.33 18.38
N LEU A 103 -6.93 11.61 17.07
CA LEU A 103 -6.20 12.71 16.46
C LEU A 103 -7.12 13.91 16.16
N ASP A 104 -8.37 13.86 16.61
CA ASP A 104 -9.36 14.89 16.36
C ASP A 104 -9.25 16.07 17.34
N GLY A 105 -8.41 15.97 18.38
CA GLY A 105 -8.28 17.00 19.42
C GLY A 105 -9.50 17.13 20.33
N ALA A 106 -10.56 16.35 20.12
CA ALA A 106 -11.68 16.23 21.06
C ALA A 106 -11.39 15.19 22.14
N THR A 107 -10.71 14.11 21.74
CA THR A 107 -10.34 13.03 22.65
C THR A 107 -8.98 13.30 23.28
N LYS A 108 -8.86 13.18 24.60
CA LYS A 108 -7.58 13.33 25.30
C LYS A 108 -6.58 12.28 24.80
N ASN A 109 -5.44 12.75 24.33
CA ASN A 109 -4.35 11.92 23.87
C ASN A 109 -3.10 12.27 24.67
N ARG A 110 -2.55 11.26 25.36
CA ARG A 110 -1.39 11.39 26.25
C ARG A 110 -0.22 12.13 25.57
N TRP A 111 0.03 11.85 24.30
CA TRP A 111 1.16 12.46 23.60
C TRP A 111 0.92 13.94 23.27
N PHE A 112 -0.32 14.36 22.99
CA PHE A 112 -0.59 15.77 22.72
C PHE A 112 -0.47 16.64 23.98
N ASP A 113 -0.86 16.10 25.14
CA ASP A 113 -0.72 16.79 26.41
C ASP A 113 0.76 16.95 26.80
N GLU A 114 1.58 15.90 26.63
CA GLU A 114 3.02 15.91 26.93
C GLU A 114 3.79 16.94 26.08
N TYR A 115 3.45 17.05 24.79
CA TYR A 115 4.11 17.98 23.88
C TYR A 115 3.37 19.31 23.69
N ASN A 116 2.30 19.56 24.46
CA ASN A 116 1.44 20.76 24.38
C ASN A 116 0.97 21.09 22.94
N VAL A 117 0.61 20.07 22.17
CA VAL A 117 0.14 20.19 20.78
C VAL A 117 -1.39 20.33 20.76
N LYS A 118 -1.89 21.39 20.14
CA LYS A 118 -3.33 21.64 19.98
C LYS A 118 -3.76 21.49 18.53
N ILE A 119 -4.85 20.74 18.30
CA ILE A 119 -5.39 20.49 16.96
C ILE A 119 -6.60 21.38 16.70
N THR A 120 -6.54 22.15 15.62
CA THR A 120 -7.64 23.02 15.17
C THR A 120 -8.50 22.31 14.14
N LYS A 121 -9.82 22.33 14.31
CA LYS A 121 -10.79 21.65 13.41
C LYS A 121 -11.30 22.51 12.24
N ASN A 122 -11.05 23.82 12.27
CA ASN A 122 -11.80 24.80 11.50
C ASN A 122 -10.93 25.48 10.42
N LEU A 123 -10.25 24.71 9.58
CA LEU A 123 -9.55 25.28 8.43
C LEU A 123 -10.52 25.38 7.24
N ALA A 124 -11.29 26.47 7.20
CA ALA A 124 -12.04 26.87 6.01
C ALA A 124 -11.22 27.89 5.23
N LEU A 125 -11.08 27.69 3.93
CA LEU A 125 -10.36 28.60 3.03
C LEU A 125 -11.27 28.96 1.86
N GLU A 126 -11.28 30.23 1.49
CA GLU A 126 -11.96 30.69 0.29
C GLU A 126 -11.11 30.35 -0.94
N GLY A 127 -11.67 29.57 -1.85
CA GLY A 127 -11.06 29.24 -3.13
C GLY A 127 -11.66 30.07 -4.26
N ARG A 128 -10.85 30.46 -5.24
CA ARG A 128 -11.32 31.09 -6.47
C ARG A 128 -11.32 30.10 -7.63
N VAL A 129 -12.38 30.12 -8.44
CA VAL A 129 -12.46 29.37 -9.70
C VAL A 129 -12.00 30.30 -10.81
N LEU A 130 -10.93 29.93 -11.52
CA LEU A 130 -10.44 30.71 -12.65
C LEU A 130 -11.34 30.49 -13.87
N PRO A 131 -11.62 31.55 -14.66
CA PRO A 131 -12.38 31.42 -15.89
C PRO A 131 -11.65 30.52 -16.90
N SER A 132 -12.41 29.73 -17.66
CA SER A 132 -11.84 28.88 -18.70
C SER A 132 -11.14 29.72 -19.78
N PRO A 133 -9.94 29.31 -20.25
CA PRO A 133 -9.23 30.02 -21.30
C PRO A 133 -9.93 29.87 -22.65
N GLN A 134 -9.63 30.77 -23.58
CA GLN A 134 -10.02 30.60 -24.98
C GLN A 134 -9.01 29.68 -25.68
N ILE A 135 -9.52 28.75 -26.49
CA ILE A 135 -8.68 27.89 -27.31
C ILE A 135 -8.63 28.44 -28.73
N GLU A 136 -7.41 28.67 -29.22
CA GLU A 136 -7.17 28.94 -30.62
C GLU A 136 -6.61 27.68 -31.30
N TYR A 137 -7.36 27.18 -32.27
CA TYR A 137 -6.92 26.13 -33.17
C TYR A 137 -6.26 26.76 -34.42
N GLY A 138 -5.48 25.96 -35.14
CA GLY A 138 -4.84 26.40 -36.39
C GLY A 138 -5.82 27.13 -37.34
N ARG A 139 -5.31 28.15 -38.06
CA ARG A 139 -6.08 29.10 -38.90
C ARG A 139 -6.91 30.14 -38.12
N ASN A 140 -6.49 30.54 -36.91
CA ASN A 140 -7.16 31.55 -36.07
C ASN A 140 -8.61 31.20 -35.70
N VAL A 141 -8.96 29.91 -35.62
CA VAL A 141 -10.30 29.50 -35.19
C VAL A 141 -10.34 29.53 -33.66
N LYS A 142 -11.00 30.56 -33.13
CA LYS A 142 -11.21 30.73 -31.69
C LYS A 142 -12.50 30.03 -31.27
N THR A 143 -12.40 29.06 -30.38
CA THR A 143 -13.56 28.33 -29.87
C THR A 143 -13.69 28.58 -28.36
N PRO A 144 -14.85 29.03 -27.86
CA PRO A 144 -15.08 29.09 -26.43
C PRO A 144 -15.10 27.66 -25.86
N VAL A 145 -14.34 27.43 -24.79
CA VAL A 145 -14.36 26.14 -24.08
C VAL A 145 -15.70 26.00 -23.39
N ASN A 146 -16.37 24.86 -23.58
CA ASN A 146 -17.60 24.56 -22.86
C ASN A 146 -17.29 24.49 -21.35
N PRO A 147 -17.89 25.34 -20.50
CA PRO A 147 -17.62 25.36 -19.06
C PRO A 147 -17.98 24.04 -18.35
N GLU A 148 -18.84 23.21 -18.94
CA GLU A 148 -19.21 21.89 -18.41
C GLU A 148 -18.19 20.78 -18.74
N ARG A 149 -17.20 21.06 -19.60
CA ARG A 149 -16.19 20.08 -20.04
C ARG A 149 -14.79 20.66 -19.92
N VAL A 150 -14.06 20.19 -18.93
CA VAL A 150 -12.67 20.60 -18.65
C VAL A 150 -11.67 20.06 -19.69
N SER A 151 -12.00 18.94 -20.35
CA SER A 151 -11.12 18.31 -21.33
C SER A 151 -11.55 18.66 -22.77
N PRO A 152 -10.69 19.32 -23.57
CA PRO A 152 -10.97 19.57 -24.97
C PRO A 152 -10.94 18.26 -25.76
N ASN A 153 -11.99 17.96 -26.53
CA ASN A 153 -12.01 16.84 -27.46
C ASN A 153 -11.44 17.32 -28.80
N ASN A 154 -10.24 16.85 -29.15
CA ASN A 154 -9.64 17.22 -30.42
C ASN A 154 -9.91 16.18 -31.50
N ASN A 155 -10.91 16.43 -32.34
CA ASN A 155 -11.15 15.65 -33.55
C ASN A 155 -10.41 16.24 -34.77
N SER A 156 -9.61 17.31 -34.60
CA SER A 156 -8.94 18.05 -35.67
C SER A 156 -7.43 18.17 -35.44
N LEU A 157 -6.62 17.65 -36.36
CA LEU A 157 -5.14 17.59 -36.32
C LEU A 157 -4.44 18.97 -36.38
N GLY A 158 -4.68 19.83 -35.39
CA GLY A 158 -4.08 21.17 -35.30
C GLY A 158 -3.42 21.40 -33.94
N PHE A 159 -2.34 22.19 -33.95
CA PHE A 159 -1.75 22.77 -32.74
C PHE A 159 -2.81 23.58 -32.00
N VAL A 160 -2.88 23.38 -30.68
CA VAL A 160 -3.78 24.07 -29.76
C VAL A 160 -2.97 25.12 -29.02
N CYS A 161 -3.33 26.40 -29.16
CA CYS A 161 -2.79 27.49 -28.36
C CYS A 161 -3.83 27.92 -27.31
N LEU A 162 -3.41 28.02 -26.05
CA LEU A 162 -4.24 28.56 -24.98
C LEU A 162 -4.03 30.07 -24.91
N ILE A 163 -5.08 30.84 -25.12
CA ILE A 163 -5.06 32.29 -24.92
C ILE A 163 -5.30 32.53 -23.42
N PRO A 164 -4.35 33.15 -22.69
CA PRO A 164 -4.55 33.47 -21.29
C PRO A 164 -5.68 34.49 -21.13
N VAL A 165 -6.55 34.28 -20.15
CA VAL A 165 -7.57 35.28 -19.77
C VAL A 165 -6.88 36.36 -18.95
N GLU A 166 -6.95 37.61 -19.40
CA GLU A 166 -6.53 38.74 -18.58
C GLU A 166 -7.38 38.79 -17.30
N CYS A 167 -6.73 38.60 -16.16
CA CYS A 167 -7.36 38.71 -14.86
C CYS A 167 -7.44 40.19 -14.47
N SER A 168 -8.33 40.96 -15.11
CA SER A 168 -8.36 42.42 -15.00
C SER A 168 -8.82 42.96 -13.65
N ASN A 169 -9.26 42.13 -12.71
CA ASN A 169 -9.72 42.57 -11.38
C ASN A 169 -9.18 41.64 -10.28
N LEU A 170 -7.91 41.81 -9.93
CA LEU A 170 -7.40 41.44 -8.60
C LEU A 170 -7.31 42.72 -7.77
N GLU A 171 -8.42 43.16 -7.20
CA GLU A 171 -8.35 43.99 -5.99
C GLU A 171 -8.19 43.04 -4.79
N THR A 172 -7.28 43.42 -3.89
CA THR A 172 -6.85 42.65 -2.71
C THR A 172 -7.76 42.94 -1.53
#